data_AF-C6BDZ7-F1
#
_entry.id   AF-C6BDZ7-F1
#
_cell.length_a   1.000
_cell.length_b   1.000
_cell.length_c   1.000
_cell.angle_alpha   90.00
_cell.angle_beta   90.00
_cell.angle_gamma   90.00
#
_symmetry.space_group_name_H-M   'P 1'
#
loop_
_entity.id
_entity.type
_entity.pdbx_description
1 polymer ?
#
loop_
_entity_poly.entity_id
_entity_poly.type
_entity_poly.pdbx_seq_one_letter_code
_entity_poly.pdbx_strand_id
1 'polypeptide(L)'
;MANPRLFAWRPVLEDILAPYPKVRIIVSSDWRRLLDDDNLKRALGPLAPRFTGVVERWCASRVDEILTKARRRKLTTWLAVDDHPTVVAASRRDVRFIACESDTGLSALPVQARLRAALTNLVDRL
;
A
#
# COMPACT_ATOMS: atom_id res chain seq x y z
N MET A 1 -8.84 13.16 18.39
CA MET A 1 -10.04 12.81 17.60
C MET A 1 -9.67 11.70 16.63
N ALA A 2 -10.45 10.62 16.54
CA ALA A 2 -10.24 9.59 15.53
C ALA A 2 -10.58 10.15 14.15
N ASN A 3 -9.66 10.08 13.18
CA ASN A 3 -9.94 10.51 11.81
C ASN A 3 -10.85 9.45 11.16
N PRO A 4 -12.12 9.75 10.84
CA PRO A 4 -13.06 8.75 10.29
C PRO A 4 -12.64 8.26 8.89
N ARG A 5 -11.71 8.94 8.22
CA ARG A 5 -11.15 8.52 6.92
C ARG A 5 -9.95 7.57 7.04
N LEU A 6 -9.45 7.36 8.26
CA LEU A 6 -8.33 6.46 8.52
C LEU A 6 -8.71 5.04 8.11
N PHE A 7 -7.99 4.48 7.12
CA PHE A 7 -8.30 3.18 6.51
C PHE A 7 -9.76 3.06 5.96
N ALA A 8 -10.37 4.15 5.49
CA ALA A 8 -11.75 4.14 4.97
C ALA A 8 -12.00 3.10 3.87
N TRP A 9 -10.97 2.83 3.05
CA TRP A 9 -11.06 1.89 1.94
C TRP A 9 -10.58 0.47 2.29
N ARG A 10 -10.46 0.15 3.58
CA ARG A 10 -10.08 -1.19 4.05
C ARG A 10 -10.98 -2.30 3.49
N PRO A 11 -12.33 -2.19 3.48
CA PRO A 11 -13.17 -3.24 2.90
C PRO A 11 -12.86 -3.51 1.42
N VAL A 12 -12.59 -2.45 0.65
CA VAL A 12 -12.19 -2.58 -0.76
C VAL A 12 -10.84 -3.29 -0.89
N LEU A 13 -9.88 -2.93 -0.04
CA LEU A 13 -8.57 -3.59 -0.02
C LEU A 13 -8.69 -5.07 0.38
N GLU A 14 -9.55 -5.40 1.34
CA GLU A 14 -9.88 -6.78 1.74
C GLU A 14 -10.38 -7.59 0.53
N ASP A 15 -11.35 -7.06 -0.22
CA ASP A 15 -11.92 -7.71 -1.40
C ASP A 15 -10.91 -7.86 -2.56
N ILE A 16 -10.01 -6.89 -2.72
CA ILE A 16 -8.95 -6.98 -3.73
C ILE A 16 -7.93 -8.06 -3.35
N LEU A 17 -7.58 -8.17 -2.07
CA LEU A 17 -6.56 -9.09 -1.58
C LEU A 17 -7.10 -10.49 -1.21
N ALA A 18 -8.42 -10.69 -1.21
CA ALA A 18 -9.05 -11.98 -0.89
C ALA A 18 -8.50 -13.15 -1.73
N PRO A 19 -8.31 -13.02 -3.06
CA PRO A 19 -7.74 -14.09 -3.89
C PRO A 19 -6.24 -14.34 -3.65
N TYR A 20 -5.55 -13.45 -2.92
CA TYR A 20 -4.08 -13.45 -2.78
C TYR A 20 -3.67 -13.55 -1.29
N PRO A 21 -3.94 -14.68 -0.60
CA PRO A 21 -3.73 -14.81 0.84
C PRO A 21 -2.26 -14.68 1.28
N LYS A 22 -1.32 -14.92 0.36
CA LYS A 22 0.13 -14.80 0.62
C LYS A 22 0.63 -13.35 0.59
N VAL A 23 -0.16 -12.40 0.10
CA VAL A 23 0.24 -10.98 0.05
C VAL A 23 0.42 -10.45 1.46
N ARG A 24 1.58 -9.84 1.71
CA ARG A 24 1.93 -9.17 2.95
C ARG A 24 1.85 -7.65 2.78
N ILE A 25 1.56 -6.94 3.86
CA ILE A 25 1.34 -5.49 3.86
C ILE A 25 2.47 -4.80 4.61
N ILE A 26 3.01 -3.75 4.00
CA ILE A 26 3.89 -2.77 4.64
C ILE A 26 3.22 -1.41 4.51
N VAL A 27 3.12 -0.65 5.61
CA VAL A 27 2.50 0.68 5.59
C VAL A 27 3.57 1.74 5.31
N SER A 28 3.38 2.51 4.24
CA SER A 28 4.20 3.67 3.89
C SER A 28 3.55 5.02 4.26
N SER A 29 2.36 5.02 4.84
CA SER A 29 1.58 6.23 5.16
C SER A 29 2.15 7.05 6.34
N ASP A 30 1.87 8.35 6.35
CA ASP A 30 2.17 9.27 7.46
C ASP A 30 1.44 8.91 8.76
N TRP A 31 0.40 8.07 8.69
CA TRP A 31 -0.30 7.58 9.89
C TRP A 31 0.61 6.81 10.85
N ARG A 32 1.72 6.26 10.36
CA ARG A 32 2.77 5.65 11.21
C ARG A 32 3.41 6.64 12.20
N ARG A 33 3.22 7.96 11.99
CA ARG A 33 3.66 9.01 12.93
C ARG A 33 2.75 9.13 14.15
N LEU A 34 1.50 8.68 14.02
CA LEU A 34 0.46 8.83 15.02
C LEU A 34 0.05 7.50 15.63
N LEU A 35 0.34 6.40 14.94
CA LEU A 35 -0.08 5.06 15.29
C LEU A 35 1.15 4.16 15.34
N ASP A 36 1.36 3.52 16.48
CA ASP A 36 2.29 2.39 16.59
C ASP A 36 1.79 1.18 15.78
N ASP A 37 2.62 0.14 15.71
CA ASP A 37 2.32 -1.07 14.96
C ASP A 37 1.02 -1.75 15.40
N ASP A 38 0.67 -1.71 16.68
CA ASP A 38 -0.56 -2.36 17.18
C ASP A 38 -1.80 -1.55 16.82
N ASN A 39 -1.72 -0.23 16.84
CA ASN A 39 -2.76 0.65 16.34
C ASN A 39 -2.94 0.53 14.82
N LEU A 40 -1.85 0.39 14.06
CA LEU A 40 -1.92 0.13 12.61
C LEU A 40 -2.56 -1.23 12.31
N LYS A 41 -2.19 -2.29 13.04
CA LYS A 41 -2.85 -3.59 12.94
C LYS A 41 -4.34 -3.49 13.25
N ARG A 42 -4.72 -2.80 14.34
CA ARG A 42 -6.14 -2.59 14.68
C ARG A 42 -6.89 -1.88 13.56
N ALA A 43 -6.28 -0.85 12.97
CA ALA A 43 -6.89 -0.13 11.85
C ALA A 43 -7.04 -1.01 10.60
N LEU A 44 -6.05 -1.87 10.33
CA LEU A 44 -6.07 -2.87 9.25
C LEU A 44 -7.09 -4.00 9.47
N GLY A 45 -7.68 -4.15 10.66
CA GLY A 45 -8.78 -5.08 10.91
C GLY A 45 -8.47 -6.52 10.45
N PRO A 46 -9.31 -7.14 9.61
CA PRO A 46 -9.07 -8.49 9.07
C PRO A 46 -7.75 -8.67 8.32
N LEU A 47 -7.13 -7.58 7.83
CA LEU A 47 -5.81 -7.60 7.19
C LEU A 47 -4.65 -7.53 8.18
N ALA A 48 -4.90 -7.35 9.48
CA ALA A 48 -3.87 -7.28 10.52
C ALA A 48 -2.88 -8.47 10.46
N PRO A 49 -3.29 -9.73 10.25
CA PRO A 49 -2.35 -10.85 10.16
C PRO A 49 -1.39 -10.75 8.98
N ARG A 50 -1.71 -9.93 7.96
CA ARG A 50 -0.88 -9.68 6.78
C ARG A 50 0.13 -8.54 6.97
N PHE A 51 0.00 -7.74 8.02
CA PHE A 51 0.94 -6.67 8.35
C PHE A 51 2.35 -7.24 8.63
N THR A 52 3.36 -6.54 8.12
CA THR A 52 4.78 -6.91 8.31
C THR A 52 5.66 -5.72 8.67
N GLY A 53 5.06 -4.60 9.06
CA GLY A 53 5.76 -3.41 9.51
C GLY A 53 5.52 -2.17 8.65
N VAL A 54 6.30 -1.14 8.92
CA VAL A 54 6.26 0.15 8.23
C VAL A 54 7.57 0.44 7.50
N VAL A 55 7.58 1.41 6.60
CA VAL A 55 8.84 1.95 6.03
C VAL A 55 9.65 2.65 7.14
N GLU A 56 10.97 2.42 7.20
CA GLU A 56 11.79 2.88 8.34
C GLU A 56 12.18 4.34 8.25
N ARG A 57 12.37 4.84 7.03
CA ARG A 57 12.79 6.22 6.82
C ARG A 57 11.57 7.11 6.64
N TRP A 58 11.71 8.30 7.19
CA TRP A 58 10.91 9.43 6.79
C TRP A 58 11.77 10.35 5.94
N CYS A 59 11.39 10.57 4.69
CA CYS A 59 12.03 11.55 3.82
C CYS A 59 10.97 12.26 2.97
N ALA A 60 11.37 13.32 2.27
CA ALA A 60 10.46 14.07 1.39
C ALA A 60 9.91 13.22 0.23
N SER A 61 10.45 12.02 -0.02
CA SER A 61 10.09 11.17 -1.15
C SER A 61 9.57 9.82 -0.69
N ARG A 62 8.25 9.65 -0.73
CA ARG A 62 7.57 8.37 -0.46
C ARG A 62 8.11 7.21 -1.32
N VAL A 63 8.43 7.48 -2.59
CA VAL A 63 9.08 6.51 -3.47
C VAL A 63 10.41 6.03 -2.89
N ASP A 64 11.26 6.93 -2.37
CA ASP A 64 12.55 6.53 -1.79
C ASP A 64 12.37 5.72 -0.51
N GLU A 65 11.36 6.03 0.30
CA GLU A 65 11.00 5.22 1.47
C GLU A 65 10.65 3.79 1.06
N ILE A 66 9.76 3.64 0.07
CA ILE A 66 9.30 2.36 -0.46
C ILE A 66 10.47 1.58 -1.08
N LEU A 67 11.25 2.21 -1.97
CA LEU A 67 12.38 1.57 -2.65
C LEU A 67 13.47 1.16 -1.65
N THR A 68 13.75 1.98 -0.63
CA THR A 68 14.70 1.64 0.43
C THR A 68 14.23 0.41 1.20
N LYS A 69 12.94 0.38 1.57
CA LYS A 69 12.35 -0.77 2.28
C LYS A 69 12.39 -2.04 1.43
N ALA A 70 11.98 -1.95 0.16
CA ALA A 70 12.00 -3.06 -0.78
C ALA A 70 13.41 -3.62 -0.98
N ARG A 71 14.41 -2.75 -1.18
CA ARG A 71 15.81 -3.15 -1.32
C ARG A 71 16.35 -3.82 -0.07
N ARG A 72 16.11 -3.24 1.12
CA ARG A 72 16.56 -3.80 2.40
C ARG A 72 15.99 -5.19 2.68
N ARG A 73 14.71 -5.39 2.36
CA ARG A 73 14.02 -6.68 2.50
C ARG A 73 14.22 -7.62 1.31
N LYS A 74 15.01 -7.22 0.31
CA LYS A 74 15.26 -7.97 -0.92
C LYS A 74 13.95 -8.40 -1.61
N LEU A 75 12.94 -7.52 -1.60
CA LEU A 75 11.64 -7.77 -2.23
C LEU A 75 11.79 -7.66 -3.75
N THR A 76 11.59 -8.78 -4.43
CA THR A 76 11.58 -8.85 -5.90
C THR A 76 10.17 -8.65 -6.47
N THR A 77 9.14 -9.02 -5.70
CA THR A 77 7.73 -8.99 -6.10
C THR A 77 6.94 -8.11 -5.13
N TRP A 78 6.61 -6.89 -5.55
CA TRP A 78 5.88 -5.93 -4.71
C TRP A 78 5.14 -4.88 -5.55
N LEU A 79 4.12 -4.27 -4.95
CA LEU A 79 3.37 -3.12 -5.46
C LEU A 79 3.26 -2.05 -4.37
N ALA A 80 3.07 -0.81 -4.78
CA ALA A 80 2.75 0.31 -3.90
C ALA A 80 1.54 1.08 -4.44
N VAL A 81 0.56 1.32 -3.58
CA VAL A 81 -0.60 2.18 -3.87
C VAL A 81 -0.53 3.38 -2.94
N ASP A 82 -0.45 4.58 -3.50
CA ASP A 82 -0.20 5.80 -2.73
C ASP A 82 -0.60 7.04 -3.54
N ASP A 83 -1.04 8.08 -2.85
CA ASP A 83 -1.42 9.38 -3.42
C ASP A 83 -0.28 10.40 -3.35
N HIS A 84 0.85 10.06 -2.71
CA HIS A 84 1.97 10.98 -2.58
C HIS A 84 2.51 11.43 -3.96
N PRO A 85 2.82 12.73 -4.17
CA PRO A 85 3.24 13.24 -5.49
C PRO A 85 4.42 12.51 -6.12
N THR A 86 5.37 12.03 -5.31
CA THR A 86 6.50 11.25 -5.82
C THR A 86 6.06 9.89 -6.36
N VAL A 87 5.06 9.24 -5.75
CA VAL A 87 4.49 7.98 -6.24
C VAL A 87 3.70 8.22 -7.52
N VAL A 88 2.94 9.31 -7.60
CA VAL A 88 2.23 9.75 -8.82
C VAL A 88 3.21 9.98 -9.99
N ALA A 89 4.35 10.61 -9.72
CA ALA A 89 5.38 10.78 -10.74
C ALA A 89 6.02 9.45 -11.17
N ALA A 90 6.31 8.57 -10.21
CA ALA A 90 6.94 7.27 -10.47
C ALA A 90 6.03 6.28 -11.21
N SER A 91 4.71 6.32 -10.96
CA SER A 91 3.73 5.42 -11.60
C SER A 91 3.61 5.59 -13.12
N ARG A 92 4.19 6.67 -13.67
CA ARG A 92 4.28 6.92 -15.11
C ARG A 92 5.36 6.08 -15.80
N ARG A 93 6.34 5.58 -15.03
CA ARG A 93 7.53 4.88 -15.55
C ARG A 93 7.69 3.47 -14.99
N ASP A 94 7.20 3.24 -13.77
CA ASP A 94 7.33 1.96 -13.08
C ASP A 94 5.94 1.46 -12.67
N VAL A 95 5.55 0.32 -13.25
CA VAL A 95 4.24 -0.30 -13.08
C VAL A 95 3.98 -0.81 -11.66
N ARG A 96 5.03 -0.96 -10.83
CA ARG A 96 4.89 -1.35 -9.42
C ARG A 96 4.23 -0.25 -8.59
N PHE A 97 4.30 0.99 -9.06
CA PHE A 97 3.62 2.13 -8.43
C PHE A 97 2.25 2.36 -9.07
N ILE A 98 1.24 2.44 -8.21
CA ILE A 98 -0.15 2.68 -8.56
C ILE A 98 -0.55 3.97 -7.84
N ALA A 99 -0.64 5.04 -8.60
CA ALA A 99 -1.15 6.31 -8.10
C ALA A 99 -2.64 6.21 -7.80
N CYS A 100 -3.08 6.90 -6.76
CA CYS A 100 -4.48 7.16 -6.48
C CYS A 100 -4.66 8.62 -6.03
N GLU A 101 -5.88 9.13 -6.06
CA GLU A 101 -6.17 10.47 -5.52
C GLU A 101 -6.40 10.41 -4.01
N SER A 102 -6.08 11.48 -3.29
CA SER A 102 -6.19 11.55 -1.82
C SER A 102 -7.63 11.40 -1.30
N ASP A 103 -8.61 11.82 -2.10
CA ASP A 103 -10.03 11.85 -1.73
C ASP A 103 -10.75 10.52 -2.00
N THR A 104 -10.42 9.88 -3.12
CA THR A 104 -11.08 8.65 -3.60
C THR A 104 -10.23 7.40 -3.33
N GLY A 105 -8.90 7.49 -3.35
CA GLY A 105 -8.02 6.37 -3.03
C GLY A 105 -8.38 5.08 -3.78
N LEU A 106 -8.64 4.00 -3.03
CA LEU A 106 -9.07 2.71 -3.58
C LEU A 106 -10.56 2.65 -3.94
N SER A 107 -11.38 3.64 -3.59
CA SER A 107 -12.78 3.67 -4.03
C SER A 107 -12.91 3.89 -5.54
N ALA A 108 -11.88 4.48 -6.17
CA ALA A 108 -11.83 4.70 -7.60
C ALA A 108 -11.69 3.37 -8.36
N LEU A 109 -12.70 3.00 -9.16
CA LEU A 109 -12.71 1.78 -9.96
C LEU A 109 -11.47 1.61 -10.86
N PRO A 110 -10.92 2.66 -11.51
CA PRO A 110 -9.68 2.54 -12.28
C PRO A 110 -8.48 2.10 -11.42
N VAL A 111 -8.38 2.57 -10.17
CA VAL A 111 -7.31 2.19 -9.24
C VAL A 111 -7.47 0.72 -8.84
N GLN A 112 -8.70 0.29 -8.53
CA GLN A 112 -8.97 -1.13 -8.22
C GLN A 112 -8.63 -2.05 -9.40
N ALA A 113 -9.05 -1.69 -10.61
CA ALA A 113 -8.75 -2.45 -11.82
C ALA A 113 -7.24 -2.57 -12.05
N ARG A 114 -6.50 -1.47 -11.91
CA ARG A 114 -5.03 -1.46 -12.03
C ARG A 114 -4.36 -2.32 -10.96
N LEU A 115 -4.80 -2.24 -9.71
CA LEU A 115 -4.26 -3.06 -8.63
C LEU A 115 -4.53 -4.55 -8.84
N ARG A 116 -5.76 -4.92 -9.24
CA ARG A 116 -6.11 -6.32 -9.55
C ARG A 116 -5.27 -6.86 -10.71
N ALA A 117 -5.15 -6.11 -11.81
CA ALA A 117 -4.32 -6.52 -12.96
C ALA A 117 -2.85 -6.69 -12.57
N ALA A 118 -2.31 -5.76 -11.77
CA ALA A 118 -0.92 -5.84 -11.30
C ALA A 118 -0.69 -7.04 -10.36
N LEU A 119 -1.65 -7.34 -9.48
CA LEU A 119 -1.60 -8.51 -8.59
C LEU A 119 -1.62 -9.82 -9.39
N THR A 120 -2.54 -9.96 -10.35
CA THR A 120 -2.57 -11.14 -11.25
C THR A 120 -1.23 -11.33 -11.96
N ASN A 121 -0.72 -10.27 -12.60
CA ASN A 121 0.57 -10.32 -13.30
C ASN A 121 1.77 -10.67 -12.38
N LEU A 122 1.72 -10.33 -11.10
CA LEU A 122 2.78 -10.69 -10.16
C LEU A 122 2.68 -12.16 -9.74
N VAL A 123 1.47 -12.68 -9.55
CA VAL A 123 1.27 -14.09 -9.20
C VAL A 123 1.61 -15.00 -10.36
N ASP A 124 1.28 -14.63 -11.60
CA ASP A 124 1.61 -15.42 -12.79
C ASP A 124 3.13 -15.55 -13.05
N ARG A 125 3.93 -14.72 -12.39
CA ARG A 125 5.40 -14.71 -12.49
C ARG A 125 6.11 -15.49 -11.39
N LEU A 126 5.38 -15.98 -10.39
CA LEU A 126 5.88 -16.76 -9.25
C LEU A 126 5.73 -18.25 -9.51
#